data_AF-A0A3D4DRT9-F1
#
_entry.id   AF-A0A3D4DRT9-F1
#
_cell.length_a   1.000
_cell.length_b   1.000
_cell.length_c   1.000
_cell.angle_alpha   90.00
_cell.angle_beta   90.00
_cell.angle_gamma   90.00
#
_symmetry.space_group_name_H-M   'P 1'
#
loop_
_entity.id
_entity.type
_entity.pdbx_description
1 polymer ?
#
loop_
_entity_poly.entity_id
_entity_poly.type
_entity_poly.pdbx_seq_one_letter_code
_entity_poly.pdbx_strand_id
1 'polypeptide(L)'
;MNEDLRTPDIVLGDAPVWRGWLGAAAQAEMVAALRDVVAAAPLFSPETRWGKTMSVQMTSAGRYGWFSDRRGYRYIERHPSGVDWPEIPEPVLAVWRAVAPEARVPDCCLVNFYRAGAKMGLHQDRDEADYSQPVLSISLGDDALFRIGSTERGGKTQSIWLASGD
;
A
#
# COMPACT_ATOMS: atom_id res chain seq x y z
N MET A 1 14.27 -4.32 22.02
CA MET A 1 13.40 -3.13 22.10
C MET A 1 12.02 -3.69 22.44
N ASN A 2 11.46 -3.32 23.60
CA ASN A 2 10.14 -3.79 24.03
C ASN A 2 9.08 -3.18 23.10
N GLU A 3 8.52 -3.99 22.23
CA GLU A 3 7.31 -3.64 21.48
C GLU A 3 6.19 -4.51 22.04
N ASP A 4 5.55 -4.02 23.11
CA ASP A 4 4.17 -4.43 23.37
C ASP A 4 3.43 -4.28 22.04
N LEU A 5 2.90 -5.39 21.52
CA LEU A 5 1.99 -5.39 20.36
C LEU A 5 0.91 -4.36 20.68
N ARG A 6 1.04 -3.14 20.15
CA ARG A 6 0.11 -2.07 20.49
C ARG A 6 -1.25 -2.54 20.02
N THR A 7 -2.24 -2.48 20.89
CA THR A 7 -3.63 -2.66 20.49
C THR A 7 -3.96 -1.58 19.45
N PRO A 8 -4.71 -1.90 18.38
CA PRO A 8 -5.18 -0.91 17.44
C PRO A 8 -5.92 0.22 18.17
N ASP A 9 -5.66 1.47 17.79
CA ASP A 9 -6.36 2.63 18.35
C ASP A 9 -7.81 2.67 17.89
N ILE A 10 -8.07 2.24 16.65
CA ILE A 10 -9.38 2.27 16.00
C ILE A 10 -9.53 1.01 15.15
N VAL A 11 -10.77 0.53 15.01
CA VAL A 11 -11.14 -0.43 13.97
C VAL A 11 -12.10 0.26 13.00
N LEU A 12 -11.69 0.38 11.74
CA LEU A 12 -12.46 1.02 10.66
C LEU A 12 -13.05 -0.06 9.75
N GLY A 13 -14.36 -0.30 9.84
CA GLY A 13 -14.95 -1.51 9.26
C GLY A 13 -14.37 -2.72 9.99
N ASP A 14 -13.65 -3.57 9.26
CA ASP A 14 -12.90 -4.71 9.80
C ASP A 14 -11.38 -4.47 9.80
N ALA A 15 -10.92 -3.25 9.47
CA ALA A 15 -9.50 -2.90 9.38
C ALA A 15 -9.01 -2.27 10.69
N PRO A 16 -8.08 -2.92 11.42
CA PRO A 16 -7.39 -2.30 12.55
C PRO A 16 -6.49 -1.15 12.08
N VAL A 17 -6.45 -0.05 12.85
CA VAL A 17 -5.66 1.14 12.55
C VAL A 17 -4.84 1.53 13.78
N TRP A 18 -3.54 1.73 13.58
CA TRP A 18 -2.62 2.21 14.61
C TRP A 18 -2.17 3.63 14.28
N ARG A 19 -2.43 4.56 15.18
CA ARG A 19 -2.13 5.98 14.96
C ARG A 19 -0.70 6.29 15.31
N GLY A 20 0.03 6.91 14.37
CA GLY A 20 1.42 7.31 14.58
C GLY A 20 2.30 6.14 15.04
N TRP A 21 2.09 4.96 14.47
CA TRP A 21 2.91 3.77 14.75
C TRP A 21 4.39 4.06 14.48
N LEU A 22 4.67 4.69 13.34
CA LEU A 22 6.03 5.07 12.97
C LEU A 22 6.40 6.42 13.58
N GLY A 23 7.41 6.44 14.45
CA GLY A 23 8.06 7.67 14.88
C GLY A 23 8.83 8.36 13.74
N ALA A 24 9.16 9.65 13.90
CA ALA A 24 9.76 10.46 12.84
C ALA A 24 11.05 9.86 12.24
N ALA A 25 11.90 9.24 13.06
CA ALA A 25 13.12 8.58 12.58
C ALA A 25 12.81 7.36 11.67
N ALA A 26 11.86 6.52 12.07
CA ALA A 26 11.44 5.36 11.28
C ALA A 26 10.72 5.78 9.99
N GLN A 27 9.94 6.86 10.03
CA GLN A 27 9.35 7.45 8.82
C GLN A 27 10.45 7.93 7.86
N ALA A 28 11.47 8.66 8.35
CA ALA A 28 12.56 9.15 7.52
C ALA A 28 13.38 8.00 6.88
N GLU A 29 13.67 6.95 7.65
CA GLU A 29 14.33 5.74 7.17
C GLU A 29 13.51 5.03 6.09
N MET A 30 12.21 4.82 6.33
CA MET A 30 11.32 4.19 5.37
C MET A 30 11.20 5.01 4.08
N VAL A 31 11.07 6.34 4.18
CA VAL A 31 11.03 7.22 3.01
C VAL A 31 12.34 7.14 2.21
N ALA A 32 13.50 7.07 2.87
CA ALA A 32 14.78 6.92 2.18
C ALA A 32 14.83 5.59 1.41
N ALA A 33 14.45 4.49 2.04
CA ALA A 33 14.44 3.18 1.40
C ALA A 33 13.43 3.08 0.23
N LEU A 34 12.25 3.71 0.37
CA LEU A 34 11.27 3.80 -0.72
C LEU A 34 11.77 4.67 -1.88
N ARG A 35 12.61 5.68 -1.63
CA ARG A 35 13.26 6.45 -2.70
C ARG A 35 14.26 5.61 -3.47
N ASP A 36 14.97 4.69 -2.82
CA ASP A 36 15.85 3.74 -3.50
C ASP A 36 15.05 2.77 -4.39
N VAL A 37 13.87 2.31 -3.92
CA VAL A 37 12.92 1.56 -4.76
C VAL A 37 12.52 2.37 -5.99
N VAL A 38 12.13 3.63 -5.82
CA VAL A 38 11.74 4.51 -6.94
C VAL A 38 12.91 4.79 -7.89
N ALA A 39 14.14 4.90 -7.39
CA ALA A 39 15.31 5.08 -8.23
C ALA A 39 15.58 3.85 -9.13
N ALA A 40 15.34 2.65 -8.60
CA ALA A 40 15.54 1.40 -9.33
C ALA A 40 14.35 1.03 -10.24
N ALA A 41 13.11 1.22 -9.77
CA ALA A 41 11.86 1.02 -10.50
C ALA A 41 11.02 2.32 -10.48
N PRO A 42 11.17 3.20 -11.49
CA PRO A 42 10.57 4.52 -11.49
C PRO A 42 9.03 4.53 -11.43
N LEU A 43 8.47 5.54 -10.77
CA LEU A 43 7.02 5.75 -10.73
C LEU A 43 6.41 5.88 -12.14
N PHE A 44 5.28 5.22 -12.37
CA PHE A 44 4.47 5.36 -13.58
C PHE A 44 2.99 5.57 -13.23
N SER A 45 2.19 6.02 -14.21
CA SER A 45 0.75 6.18 -14.07
C SER A 45 0.03 5.19 -14.99
N PRO A 46 -0.49 4.06 -14.47
CA PRO A 46 -1.15 3.07 -15.32
C PRO A 46 -2.46 3.60 -15.92
N GLU A 47 -2.85 2.97 -17.01
CA GLU A 47 -4.20 3.09 -17.56
C GLU A 47 -5.13 2.10 -16.84
N THR A 48 -6.31 2.56 -16.47
CA THR A 48 -7.39 1.65 -16.05
C THR A 48 -7.89 0.82 -17.25
N ARG A 49 -8.66 -0.24 -16.99
CA ARG A 49 -9.29 -1.06 -18.05
C ARG A 49 -10.17 -0.27 -19.03
N TRP A 50 -10.60 0.93 -18.67
CA TRP A 50 -11.39 1.83 -19.52
C TRP A 50 -10.53 2.82 -20.33
N GLY A 51 -9.20 2.70 -20.29
CA GLY A 51 -8.27 3.59 -21.00
C GLY A 51 -8.09 4.95 -20.35
N LYS A 52 -8.50 5.12 -19.09
CA LYS A 52 -8.27 6.36 -18.34
C LYS A 52 -6.99 6.22 -17.51
N THR A 53 -6.06 7.14 -17.68
CA THR A 53 -4.85 7.25 -16.85
C THR A 53 -5.21 7.58 -15.40
N MET A 54 -4.61 6.85 -14.47
CA MET A 54 -4.76 7.11 -13.04
C MET A 54 -4.00 8.38 -12.62
N SER A 55 -4.57 9.20 -11.74
CA SER A 55 -3.88 10.37 -11.19
C SER A 55 -2.80 10.00 -10.17
N VAL A 56 -2.91 8.81 -9.59
CA VAL A 56 -1.93 8.24 -8.65
C VAL A 56 -0.77 7.71 -9.47
N GLN A 57 0.46 8.04 -9.07
CA GLN A 57 1.66 7.42 -9.61
C GLN A 57 2.02 6.23 -8.72
N MET A 58 2.54 5.15 -9.29
CA MET A 58 2.87 3.96 -8.52
C MET A 58 4.13 3.27 -9.02
N THR A 59 4.73 2.50 -8.12
CA THR A 59 5.77 1.49 -8.39
C THR A 59 5.59 0.34 -7.41
N SER A 60 6.43 -0.69 -7.48
CA SER A 60 6.35 -1.82 -6.55
C SER A 60 7.73 -2.32 -6.17
N ALA A 61 7.77 -3.12 -5.11
CA ALA A 61 8.92 -3.90 -4.67
C ALA A 61 8.46 -5.32 -4.32
N GLY A 62 9.37 -6.30 -4.43
CA GLY A 62 9.11 -7.71 -4.20
C GLY A 62 9.21 -8.56 -5.46
N ARG A 63 8.65 -9.77 -5.40
CA ARG A 63 8.60 -10.70 -6.52
C ARG A 63 7.66 -10.22 -7.62
N TYR A 64 6.60 -9.53 -7.25
CA TYR A 64 5.59 -9.02 -8.16
C TYR A 64 5.33 -7.53 -7.94
N GLY A 65 4.82 -6.87 -8.98
CA GLY A 65 4.22 -5.54 -8.88
C GLY A 65 2.82 -5.52 -9.48
N TRP A 66 1.91 -4.81 -8.84
CA TRP A 66 0.55 -4.63 -9.37
C TRP A 66 0.58 -3.74 -10.61
N PHE A 67 -0.16 -4.13 -11.64
CA PHE A 67 -0.21 -3.42 -12.91
C PHE A 67 -1.61 -3.38 -13.49
N SER A 68 -1.93 -2.27 -14.15
CA SER A 68 -3.17 -2.10 -14.90
C SER A 68 -2.92 -1.55 -16.30
N ASP A 69 -3.64 -2.10 -17.25
CA ASP A 69 -3.82 -1.56 -18.59
C ASP A 69 -5.24 -1.90 -19.10
N ARG A 70 -5.47 -1.68 -20.40
CA ARG A 70 -6.73 -2.01 -21.07
C ARG A 70 -7.11 -3.49 -21.00
N ARG A 71 -6.18 -4.39 -20.67
CA ARG A 71 -6.42 -5.83 -20.52
C ARG A 71 -6.92 -6.21 -19.12
N GLY A 72 -6.85 -5.27 -18.16
CA GLY A 72 -7.30 -5.47 -16.80
C GLY A 72 -6.19 -5.29 -15.78
N TYR A 73 -6.43 -5.81 -14.58
CA TYR A 73 -5.56 -5.72 -13.41
C TYR A 73 -4.84 -7.07 -13.22
N ARG A 74 -3.56 -7.03 -12.84
CA ARG A 74 -2.75 -8.24 -12.63
C ARG A 74 -1.45 -7.91 -11.91
N TYR A 75 -0.86 -8.93 -11.29
CA TYR A 75 0.53 -8.91 -10.87
C TYR A 75 1.46 -9.26 -12.04
N ILE A 76 2.58 -8.54 -12.18
CA ILE A 76 3.63 -8.79 -13.19
C ILE A 76 5.00 -8.93 -12.52
N GLU A 77 5.88 -9.74 -13.10
CA GLU A 77 7.22 -10.06 -12.54
C GLU A 77 8.29 -9.01 -12.84
N ARG A 78 8.04 -8.09 -13.79
CA ARG A 78 8.99 -7.04 -14.16
C ARG A 78 8.31 -5.69 -14.28
N HIS A 79 9.03 -4.64 -13.92
CA HIS A 79 8.58 -3.26 -14.08
C HIS A 79 8.33 -2.95 -15.56
N PRO A 80 7.34 -2.10 -15.92
CA PRO A 80 7.03 -1.76 -17.32
C PRO A 80 8.18 -1.18 -18.16
N SER A 81 9.23 -0.62 -17.52
CA SER A 81 10.46 -0.18 -18.20
C SER A 81 11.42 -1.33 -18.57
N GLY A 82 11.13 -2.56 -18.13
CA GLY A 82 11.94 -3.76 -18.39
C GLY A 82 12.94 -4.13 -17.29
N VAL A 83 13.02 -3.36 -16.21
CA VAL A 83 13.84 -3.69 -15.03
C VAL A 83 13.12 -4.66 -14.10
N ASP A 84 13.87 -5.37 -13.27
CA ASP A 84 13.30 -6.18 -12.20
C ASP A 84 12.76 -5.29 -11.07
N TRP A 85 11.76 -5.79 -10.34
CA TRP A 85 11.30 -5.13 -9.13
C TRP A 85 12.37 -5.23 -8.04
N PRO A 86 12.70 -4.14 -7.33
CA PRO A 86 13.60 -4.19 -6.18
C PRO A 86 13.03 -5.04 -5.05
N GLU A 87 13.86 -5.53 -4.14
CA GLU A 87 13.38 -6.21 -2.94
C GLU A 87 12.54 -5.29 -2.05
N ILE A 88 11.59 -5.87 -1.30
CA ILE A 88 10.78 -5.11 -0.34
C ILE A 88 11.71 -4.56 0.75
N PRO A 89 11.73 -3.25 1.00
CA PRO A 89 12.60 -2.68 2.02
C PRO A 89 12.38 -3.24 3.42
N GLU A 90 13.47 -3.48 4.14
CA GLU A 90 13.42 -4.02 5.50
C GLU A 90 12.59 -3.18 6.49
N PRO A 91 12.59 -1.82 6.45
CA PRO A 91 11.69 -1.03 7.30
C PRO A 91 10.21 -1.36 7.08
N VAL A 92 9.80 -1.73 5.86
CA VAL A 92 8.42 -2.14 5.54
C VAL A 92 8.15 -3.55 6.07
N LEU A 93 9.10 -4.48 5.86
CA LEU A 93 8.99 -5.85 6.37
C LEU A 93 8.97 -5.90 7.92
N ALA A 94 9.65 -4.96 8.58
CA ALA A 94 9.59 -4.82 10.03
C ALA A 94 8.17 -4.51 10.52
N VAL A 95 7.47 -3.57 9.89
CA VAL A 95 6.06 -3.29 10.22
C VAL A 95 5.20 -4.51 9.93
N TRP A 96 5.35 -5.14 8.76
CA TRP A 96 4.61 -6.36 8.39
C TRP A 96 4.70 -7.44 9.46
N ARG A 97 5.91 -7.79 9.90
CA ARG A 97 6.12 -8.83 10.93
C ARG A 97 5.55 -8.44 12.28
N ALA A 98 5.50 -7.15 12.61
CA ALA A 98 4.94 -6.67 13.87
C ALA A 98 3.39 -6.73 13.88
N VAL A 99 2.74 -6.34 12.77
CA VAL A 99 1.27 -6.25 12.72
C VAL A 99 0.59 -7.54 12.22
N ALA A 100 1.31 -8.37 11.47
CA ALA A 100 0.81 -9.60 10.86
C ALA A 100 1.80 -10.76 11.04
N PRO A 101 2.18 -11.13 12.29
CA PRO A 101 3.23 -12.12 12.56
C PRO A 101 2.92 -13.52 12.02
N GLU A 102 1.63 -13.86 11.90
CA GLU A 102 1.17 -15.16 11.38
C GLU A 102 1.01 -15.18 9.86
N ALA A 103 1.14 -14.03 9.19
CA ALA A 103 1.02 -13.93 7.75
C ALA A 103 2.32 -14.33 7.06
N ARG A 104 2.21 -14.82 5.82
CA ARG A 104 3.39 -15.08 4.98
C ARG A 104 4.12 -13.78 4.68
N VAL A 105 5.41 -13.88 4.39
CA VAL A 105 6.17 -12.72 3.87
C VAL A 105 5.49 -12.23 2.58
N PRO A 106 5.26 -10.92 2.41
CA PRO A 106 4.55 -10.41 1.25
C PRO A 106 5.41 -10.59 -0.01
N ASP A 107 4.77 -11.01 -1.10
CA ASP A 107 5.43 -11.11 -2.41
C ASP A 107 5.46 -9.76 -3.16
N CYS A 108 4.67 -8.78 -2.71
CA CYS A 108 4.53 -7.47 -3.35
C CYS A 108 4.32 -6.37 -2.29
N CYS A 109 4.98 -5.23 -2.48
CA CYS A 109 4.73 -3.96 -1.82
C CYS A 109 4.42 -2.92 -2.89
N LEU A 110 3.16 -2.49 -2.99
CA LEU A 110 2.74 -1.41 -3.90
C LEU A 110 3.02 -0.05 -3.24
N VAL A 111 3.79 0.79 -3.91
CA VAL A 111 4.08 2.15 -3.47
C VAL A 111 3.23 3.12 -4.26
N ASN A 112 2.23 3.72 -3.60
CA ASN A 112 1.38 4.76 -4.19
C ASN A 112 1.89 6.16 -3.83
N PHE A 113 2.10 7.00 -4.84
CA PHE A 113 2.50 8.39 -4.67
C PHE A 113 1.37 9.34 -5.12
N TYR A 114 0.81 10.05 -4.15
CA TYR A 114 -0.28 11.00 -4.33
C TYR A 114 0.27 12.42 -4.38
N ARG A 115 0.20 13.05 -5.55
CA ARG A 115 0.38 14.50 -5.68
C ARG A 115 -0.92 15.22 -5.30
N ALA A 116 -0.84 16.54 -5.11
CA ALA A 116 -2.01 17.37 -4.90
C ALA A 116 -3.12 17.09 -5.94
N GLY A 117 -4.32 16.77 -5.45
CA GLY A 117 -5.48 16.43 -6.29
C GLY A 117 -5.55 14.98 -6.80
N ALA A 118 -4.52 14.16 -6.57
CA ALA A 118 -4.58 12.73 -6.88
C ALA A 118 -5.57 12.02 -5.94
N LYS A 119 -6.36 11.10 -6.49
CA LYS A 119 -7.34 10.31 -5.72
C LYS A 119 -7.43 8.89 -6.23
N MET A 120 -7.71 7.97 -5.31
CA MET A 120 -8.10 6.60 -5.62
C MET A 120 -9.59 6.42 -5.31
N GLY A 121 -10.34 5.85 -6.25
CA GLY A 121 -11.76 5.54 -6.03
C GLY A 121 -11.95 4.34 -5.11
N LEU A 122 -13.19 4.12 -4.66
CA LEU A 122 -13.53 2.87 -3.96
C LEU A 122 -13.28 1.68 -4.88
N HIS A 123 -12.48 0.74 -4.40
CA HIS A 123 -12.16 -0.52 -5.05
C HIS A 123 -12.01 -1.61 -3.99
N GLN A 124 -11.90 -2.84 -4.46
CA GLN A 124 -11.53 -3.98 -3.63
C GLN A 124 -10.25 -4.55 -4.22
N ASP A 125 -9.29 -4.86 -3.35
CA ASP A 125 -8.12 -5.65 -3.71
C ASP A 125 -8.62 -7.09 -3.90
N ARG A 126 -8.68 -7.51 -5.17
CA ARG A 126 -9.28 -8.79 -5.61
C ARG A 126 -8.44 -9.48 -6.69
N ASP A 127 -7.19 -9.09 -6.79
CA ASP A 127 -6.24 -9.65 -7.77
C ASP A 127 -5.27 -10.65 -7.11
N GLU A 128 -5.40 -10.84 -5.79
CA GLU A 128 -4.60 -11.73 -4.95
C GLU A 128 -4.99 -13.20 -5.17
N ALA A 129 -3.99 -14.08 -5.17
CA ALA A 129 -4.22 -15.52 -5.29
C ALA A 129 -4.82 -16.16 -4.03
N ASP A 130 -4.63 -15.53 -2.86
CA ASP A 130 -5.06 -16.06 -1.57
C ASP A 130 -5.57 -14.94 -0.65
N TYR A 131 -6.89 -14.85 -0.54
CA TYR A 131 -7.58 -13.85 0.27
C TYR A 131 -7.51 -14.10 1.79
N SER A 132 -6.88 -15.19 2.24
CA SER A 132 -6.62 -15.39 3.67
C SER A 132 -5.47 -14.52 4.19
N GLN A 133 -4.64 -13.98 3.29
CA GLN A 133 -3.56 -13.09 3.66
C GLN A 133 -4.06 -11.65 3.82
N PRO A 134 -3.56 -10.92 4.83
CA PRO A 134 -3.97 -9.54 5.05
C PRO A 134 -3.35 -8.59 4.02
N VAL A 135 -3.91 -7.39 3.93
CA VAL A 135 -3.27 -6.22 3.30
C VAL A 135 -2.81 -5.28 4.40
N LEU A 136 -1.55 -4.86 4.35
CA LEU A 136 -1.01 -3.80 5.20
C LEU A 136 -0.86 -2.52 4.38
N SER A 137 -1.43 -1.43 4.87
CA SER A 137 -1.25 -0.08 4.32
C SER A 137 -0.49 0.76 5.33
N ILE A 138 0.54 1.49 4.87
CA ILE A 138 1.34 2.42 5.68
C ILE A 138 1.23 3.80 5.05
N SER A 139 0.91 4.81 5.85
CA SER A 139 0.73 6.19 5.39
C SER A 139 1.96 7.05 5.72
N LEU A 140 2.46 7.82 4.75
CA LEU A 140 3.62 8.70 4.92
C LEU A 140 3.37 10.02 4.18
N GLY A 141 3.66 11.15 4.83
CA GLY A 141 3.51 12.48 4.25
C GLY A 141 2.16 13.14 4.59
N ASP A 142 1.58 13.82 3.61
CA ASP A 142 0.34 14.59 3.80
C ASP A 142 -0.84 13.68 4.19
N ASP A 143 -1.72 14.21 5.06
CA ASP A 143 -2.92 13.50 5.50
C ASP A 143 -3.85 13.18 4.32
N ALA A 144 -4.41 11.97 4.32
CA ALA A 144 -5.36 11.52 3.31
C ALA A 144 -6.67 11.07 3.94
N LEU A 145 -7.81 11.45 3.34
CA LEU A 145 -9.10 10.93 3.75
C LEU A 145 -9.28 9.50 3.20
N PHE A 146 -9.09 8.51 4.06
CA PHE A 146 -9.32 7.12 3.74
C PHE A 146 -10.79 6.76 3.93
N ARG A 147 -11.32 5.94 3.02
CA ARG A 147 -12.71 5.48 3.06
C ARG A 147 -12.75 3.97 2.84
N ILE A 148 -13.36 3.26 3.78
CA ILE A 148 -13.64 1.83 3.66
C ILE A 148 -15.15 1.62 3.45
N GLY A 149 -15.51 0.63 2.63
CA GLY A 149 -16.89 0.21 2.42
C GLY A 149 -17.23 -1.03 3.25
N SER A 150 -18.50 -1.44 3.19
CA SER A 150 -18.94 -2.73 3.72
C SER A 150 -18.64 -3.89 2.77
N THR A 151 -18.66 -5.10 3.30
CA THR A 151 -18.66 -6.35 2.52
C THR A 151 -19.94 -6.53 1.69
N GLU A 152 -21.04 -5.89 2.09
CA GLU A 152 -22.31 -5.86 1.36
C GLU A 152 -22.32 -4.79 0.25
N ARG A 153 -22.83 -5.15 -0.93
CA ARG A 153 -22.95 -4.21 -2.05
C ARG A 153 -23.93 -3.09 -1.72
N GLY A 154 -23.45 -1.85 -1.76
CA GLY A 154 -24.27 -0.65 -1.50
C GLY A 154 -24.45 -0.33 -0.01
N GLY A 155 -23.73 -1.02 0.88
CA GLY A 155 -23.74 -0.67 2.29
C GLY A 155 -22.95 0.59 2.62
N LYS A 156 -22.94 0.95 3.91
CA LYS A 156 -22.39 2.22 4.39
C LYS A 156 -20.87 2.24 4.26
N THR A 157 -20.34 3.44 4.04
CA THR A 157 -18.89 3.69 4.07
C THR A 157 -18.51 4.41 5.35
N GLN A 158 -17.35 4.09 5.89
CA GLN A 158 -16.73 4.81 6.99
C GLN A 158 -15.51 5.56 6.49
N SER A 159 -15.15 6.68 7.12
CA SER A 159 -13.98 7.46 6.71
C SER A 159 -13.21 7.98 7.91
N ILE A 160 -11.89 8.01 7.78
CA ILE A 160 -10.96 8.63 8.73
C ILE A 160 -9.88 9.37 7.93
N TRP A 161 -9.33 10.42 8.52
CA TRP A 161 -8.05 10.93 8.06
C TRP A 161 -6.96 9.95 8.49
N LEU A 162 -6.09 9.53 7.58
CA LEU A 162 -4.83 8.86 7.88
C LEU A 162 -3.72 9.91 7.84
N ALA A 163 -2.88 9.91 8.87
CA ALA A 163 -1.76 10.83 9.01
C ALA A 163 -0.42 10.13 8.77
N SER A 164 0.67 10.90 8.68
CA SER A 164 2.01 10.34 8.50
C SER A 164 2.41 9.43 9.67
N GLY A 165 2.73 8.19 9.35
CA GLY A 165 3.15 7.15 10.28
C GLY A 165 2.02 6.27 10.81
N ASP A 166 0.78 6.46 10.33
CA ASP A 166 -0.33 5.52 10.53
C ASP A 166 -0.17 4.23 9.70
#